data_AF-A0A133VJ41-F1
#
_entry.id   AF-A0A133VJ41-F1
#
_cell.length_a   1.000
_cell.length_b   1.000
_cell.length_c   1.000
_cell.angle_alpha   90.00
_cell.angle_beta   90.00
_cell.angle_gamma   90.00
#
_symmetry.space_group_name_H-M   'P 1'
#
loop_
_entity.id
_entity.type
_entity.pdbx_description
1 polymer ?
#
loop_
_entity_poly.entity_id
_entity_poly.type
_entity_poly.pdbx_seq_one_letter_code
_entity_poly.pdbx_strand_id
1 'polypeptide(L)'
;MSEEDLVPLSTKINPLDVQVGGDHYKDCAIQPTVYSHYNNLNTCEANIVKYITRHNKKGEGKEDILKVIHYAQLLLELEYPEEDKQQDLFNDLIDRGRHVQIKS
;
A
#
# COMPACT_ATOMS: atom_id res chain seq x y z
N MET A 1 13.44 13.14 -18.05
CA MET A 1 12.85 14.08 -17.10
C MET A 1 13.52 15.40 -17.37
N SER A 2 12.82 16.32 -18.05
CA SER A 2 13.34 17.67 -18.29
C SER A 2 13.23 18.48 -17.00
N GLU A 3 13.99 19.57 -16.88
CA GLU A 3 13.90 20.49 -15.72
C GLU A 3 12.50 21.08 -15.51
N GLU A 4 11.64 21.01 -16.53
CA GLU A 4 10.24 21.44 -16.53
C GLU A 4 9.32 20.49 -15.71
N ASP A 5 9.76 19.27 -15.41
CA ASP A 5 9.04 18.31 -14.56
C ASP A 5 9.33 18.51 -13.05
N LEU A 6 10.22 19.44 -12.71
CA LEU A 6 10.58 19.73 -11.32
C LEU A 6 9.52 20.65 -10.69
N VAL A 7 8.61 20.07 -9.91
CA VAL A 7 7.71 20.85 -9.05
C VAL A 7 8.58 21.60 -8.02
N PRO A 8 8.63 22.95 -8.02
CA PRO A 8 9.45 23.67 -7.07
C PRO A 8 8.97 23.40 -5.65
N LEU A 9 9.87 22.93 -4.79
CA LEU A 9 9.66 22.62 -3.36
C LEU A 9 9.10 23.82 -2.53
N SER A 10 8.97 25.00 -3.17
CA SER A 10 8.70 26.31 -2.58
C SER A 10 7.24 26.77 -2.69
N THR A 11 6.34 26.07 -3.37
CA THR A 11 4.90 26.39 -3.30
C THR A 11 4.26 25.53 -2.22
N LYS A 12 3.54 26.16 -1.28
CA LYS A 12 2.72 25.48 -0.26
C LYS A 12 1.54 24.74 -0.92
N ILE A 13 1.82 23.74 -1.74
CA ILE A 13 0.81 22.85 -2.28
C ILE A 13 0.48 21.86 -1.18
N ASN A 14 -0.78 21.86 -0.75
CA ASN A 14 -1.27 20.87 0.17
C ASN A 14 -1.25 19.49 -0.53
N PRO A 15 -0.54 18.49 0.00
CA PRO A 15 -0.49 17.15 -0.60
C PRO A 15 -1.85 16.48 -0.74
N LEU A 16 -2.85 16.91 0.02
CA LEU A 16 -4.23 16.43 -0.11
C LEU A 16 -4.98 17.03 -1.30
N ASP A 17 -4.47 18.09 -1.92
CA ASP A 17 -5.09 18.74 -3.07
C ASP A 17 -4.44 18.30 -4.40
N VAL A 18 -3.38 17.48 -4.34
CA VAL A 18 -2.66 17.00 -5.51
C VAL A 18 -2.50 15.48 -5.51
N GLN A 19 -2.63 14.87 -6.68
CA GLN A 19 -2.29 13.47 -6.91
C GLN A 19 -1.12 13.40 -7.91
N VAL A 20 -0.01 12.78 -7.51
CA VAL A 20 1.11 12.53 -8.40
C VAL A 20 0.85 11.23 -9.17
N GLY A 21 0.39 11.37 -10.41
CA GLY A 21 0.13 10.26 -11.33
C GLY A 21 -1.25 9.62 -11.17
N GLY A 22 -1.93 9.37 -12.30
CA GLY A 22 -3.32 8.91 -12.33
C GLY A 22 -4.29 9.94 -11.73
N ASP A 23 -5.57 9.57 -11.62
CA ASP A 23 -6.61 10.50 -11.17
C ASP A 23 -7.70 9.86 -10.29
N HIS A 24 -7.40 8.71 -9.69
CA HIS A 24 -8.38 7.82 -9.06
C HIS A 24 -8.79 8.21 -7.62
N TYR A 25 -8.14 9.20 -6.99
CA TYR A 25 -8.51 9.70 -5.66
C TYR A 25 -9.00 11.15 -5.61
N LYS A 26 -8.84 11.91 -6.71
CA LYS A 26 -9.20 13.34 -6.75
C LYS A 26 -10.69 13.62 -6.51
N ASP A 27 -11.54 12.66 -6.88
CA ASP A 27 -13.00 12.77 -6.76
C ASP A 27 -13.53 12.09 -5.48
N CYS A 28 -12.65 11.57 -4.62
CA CYS A 28 -13.06 10.97 -3.35
C CYS A 28 -13.47 12.06 -2.36
N ALA A 29 -14.65 11.92 -1.74
CA ALA A 29 -15.06 12.79 -0.63
C ALA A 29 -14.06 12.77 0.54
N ILE A 30 -13.45 11.60 0.78
CA ILE A 30 -12.33 11.41 1.72
C ILE A 30 -11.29 10.55 1.01
N GLN A 31 -10.04 11.01 0.93
CA GLN A 31 -8.97 10.20 0.35
C GLN A 31 -8.65 8.98 1.24
N PRO A 32 -8.32 7.81 0.64
CA PRO A 32 -7.98 6.61 1.41
C PRO A 32 -6.90 6.80 2.47
N THR A 33 -5.87 7.60 2.17
CA THR A 33 -4.78 7.92 3.12
C THR A 33 -5.31 8.70 4.34
N VAL A 34 -6.22 9.65 4.13
CA VAL A 34 -6.83 10.43 5.20
C VAL A 34 -7.69 9.53 6.08
N TYR A 35 -8.57 8.73 5.48
CA TYR A 35 -9.39 7.77 6.22
C TYR A 35 -8.54 6.82 7.07
N SER A 36 -7.49 6.25 6.47
CA SER A 36 -6.60 5.29 7.15
C SER A 36 -5.85 5.93 8.32
N HIS A 37 -5.35 7.16 8.14
CA HIS A 37 -4.63 7.89 9.18
C HIS A 37 -5.53 8.17 10.40
N TYR A 38 -6.73 8.73 10.17
CA TYR A 38 -7.62 9.10 11.26
C TYR A 38 -8.24 7.88 11.99
N ASN A 39 -8.29 6.71 11.35
CA ASN A 39 -8.78 5.47 11.96
C ASN A 39 -7.64 4.56 12.47
N ASN A 40 -6.39 5.02 12.45
CA ASN A 40 -5.22 4.26 12.92
C ASN A 40 -5.08 2.87 12.28
N LEU A 41 -5.39 2.77 10.99
CA LEU A 41 -5.28 1.51 10.26
C LEU A 41 -3.82 1.10 10.09
N ASN A 42 -3.53 -0.19 10.27
CA ASN A 42 -2.22 -0.74 9.96
C ASN A 42 -1.97 -0.80 8.44
N THR A 43 -0.76 -1.18 8.04
CA THR A 43 -0.37 -1.20 6.61
C THR A 43 -1.26 -2.09 5.76
N CYS A 44 -1.72 -3.25 6.27
CA CYS A 44 -2.59 -4.16 5.52
C CYS A 44 -3.97 -3.55 5.32
N GLU A 45 -4.56 -3.03 6.40
CA GLU A 45 -5.87 -2.38 6.39
C GLU A 45 -5.89 -1.14 5.49
N ALA A 46 -4.87 -0.28 5.59
CA ALA A 46 -4.74 0.91 4.75
C ALA A 46 -4.62 0.56 3.26
N ASN A 47 -3.90 -0.52 2.92
CA ASN A 47 -3.82 -1.01 1.55
C ASN A 47 -5.13 -1.59 1.04
N ILE A 48 -5.89 -2.29 1.89
CA ILE A 48 -7.24 -2.77 1.55
C ILE A 48 -8.13 -1.58 1.18
N VAL A 49 -8.19 -0.55 2.03
CA VAL A 49 -8.97 0.69 1.76
C VAL A 49 -8.49 1.34 0.46
N LYS A 50 -7.18 1.48 0.27
CA LYS A 50 -6.57 2.04 -0.95
C LYS A 50 -7.02 1.34 -2.23
N TYR A 51 -6.94 0.01 -2.27
CA TYR A 51 -7.25 -0.76 -3.48
C TYR A 51 -8.76 -0.93 -3.70
N ILE A 52 -9.55 -1.09 -2.64
CA ILE A 52 -11.00 -1.16 -2.76
C ILE A 52 -11.60 0.19 -3.17
N THR A 53 -11.01 1.33 -2.80
CA THR A 53 -11.43 2.62 -3.35
C THR A 53 -11.02 2.79 -4.82
N ARG A 54 -9.88 2.21 -5.24
CA ARG A 54 -9.29 2.41 -6.57
C ARG A 54 -9.88 1.54 -7.69
N HIS A 55 -10.37 0.33 -7.38
CA HIS A 55 -10.64 -0.70 -8.38
C HIS A 55 -11.57 -0.25 -9.53
N ASN A 56 -12.58 0.60 -9.25
CA ASN A 56 -13.52 1.10 -10.26
C ASN A 56 -13.03 2.33 -11.04
N LYS A 57 -11.82 2.83 -10.75
CA LYS A 57 -11.32 4.12 -11.27
C LYS A 57 -10.09 3.99 -12.16
N LYS A 58 -9.19 3.04 -11.91
CA LYS A 58 -7.88 2.94 -12.61
C LYS A 58 -7.91 2.06 -13.88
N GLY A 59 -9.01 1.33 -14.14
CA GLY A 59 -9.14 0.42 -15.29
C GLY A 59 -8.62 -1.01 -15.08
N GLU A 60 -7.82 -1.25 -14.02
CA GLU A 60 -7.28 -2.56 -13.62
C GLU A 60 -8.03 -3.15 -12.42
N GLY A 61 -9.37 -3.04 -12.41
CA GLY A 61 -10.18 -3.34 -11.23
C GLY A 61 -9.96 -4.75 -10.68
N LYS A 62 -9.83 -5.75 -11.56
CA LYS A 62 -9.54 -7.14 -11.16
C LYS A 62 -8.25 -7.25 -10.37
N GLU A 63 -7.18 -6.60 -10.81
CA GLU A 63 -5.90 -6.68 -10.10
C GLU A 63 -5.93 -5.96 -8.76
N ASP A 64 -6.75 -4.93 -8.62
CA ASP A 64 -6.95 -4.26 -7.34
C ASP A 64 -7.73 -5.13 -6.36
N ILE A 65 -8.75 -5.86 -6.83
CA ILE A 65 -9.44 -6.86 -6.00
C ILE A 65 -8.48 -7.98 -5.56
N LEU A 66 -7.60 -8.45 -6.44
CA LEU A 66 -6.57 -9.44 -6.06
C LEU A 66 -5.61 -8.88 -4.99
N LYS A 67 -5.23 -7.60 -5.08
CA LYS A 67 -4.43 -6.94 -4.04
C LYS A 67 -5.18 -6.83 -2.72
N VAL A 68 -6.49 -6.52 -2.73
CA VAL A 68 -7.32 -6.53 -1.52
C VAL A 68 -7.29 -7.90 -0.84
N ILE A 69 -7.50 -8.97 -1.61
CA ILE A 69 -7.47 -10.35 -1.09
C ILE A 69 -6.10 -10.67 -0.48
N HIS A 70 -5.01 -10.32 -1.19
CA HIS A 70 -3.66 -10.56 -0.70
C HIS A 70 -3.38 -9.85 0.63
N TYR A 71 -3.75 -8.58 0.77
CA TYR A 71 -3.55 -7.86 2.03
C TYR A 71 -4.45 -8.38 3.16
N ALA A 72 -5.65 -8.87 2.84
CA ALA A 72 -6.49 -9.55 3.84
C ALA A 72 -5.86 -10.85 4.34
N GLN A 73 -5.24 -11.63 3.44
CA GLN A 73 -4.48 -12.84 3.80
C GLN A 73 -3.26 -12.50 4.67
N LEU A 74 -2.49 -11.48 4.31
CA LEU A 74 -1.37 -11.02 5.13
C LEU A 74 -1.82 -10.56 6.52
N LEU A 75 -2.94 -9.84 6.61
CA LEU A 75 -3.48 -9.42 7.91
C LEU A 75 -3.83 -10.62 8.79
N LEU A 76 -4.44 -11.67 8.20
CA LEU A 76 -4.72 -12.91 8.93
C LEU A 76 -3.43 -13.58 9.41
N GLU A 77 -2.43 -13.74 8.56
CA GLU A 77 -1.16 -14.39 8.94
C GLU A 77 -0.39 -13.62 10.03
N LEU A 78 -0.45 -12.28 10.01
CA LEU A 78 0.30 -11.43 10.93
C LEU A 78 -0.39 -11.26 12.30
N GLU A 79 -1.71 -11.03 12.30
CA GLU A 79 -2.47 -10.72 13.52
C GLU A 79 -3.15 -11.95 14.14
N TYR A 80 -3.43 -12.97 13.33
CA TYR A 80 -4.15 -14.18 13.72
C TYR A 80 -3.39 -15.44 13.26
N PRO A 81 -2.13 -15.60 13.69
CA PRO A 81 -1.35 -16.77 13.35
C PRO A 81 -2.01 -18.05 13.85
N GLU A 82 -2.03 -19.09 13.02
CA GLU A 82 -2.19 -20.45 13.56
C GLU A 82 -0.93 -20.77 14.38
N GLU A 83 -1.10 -21.40 15.56
CA GLU A 83 -0.01 -21.60 16.54
C GLU A 83 1.24 -22.25 15.92
N ASP A 84 1.07 -23.14 14.94
CA ASP A 84 2.18 -23.85 14.27
C ASP A 84 2.83 -23.09 13.10
N LYS A 85 2.20 -22.02 12.57
CA LYS A 85 2.66 -21.35 11.33
C LYS A 85 3.57 -20.16 11.58
N GLN A 86 3.49 -19.54 12.75
CA GLN A 86 4.23 -18.30 13.01
C GLN A 86 5.74 -18.54 13.13
N GLN A 87 6.12 -19.64 13.78
CA GLN A 87 7.52 -20.06 13.89
C GLN A 87 8.10 -20.46 12.53
N ASP A 88 7.31 -21.16 11.71
CA ASP A 88 7.70 -21.56 10.35
C ASP A 88 7.89 -20.35 9.44
N LEU A 89 7.00 -19.37 9.50
CA LEU A 89 7.13 -18.12 8.76
C LEU A 89 8.38 -17.34 9.19
N PHE A 90 8.64 -17.23 10.49
CA PHE A 90 9.83 -16.54 11.00
C PHE A 90 11.13 -17.23 10.55
N ASN A 91 11.16 -18.56 10.62
CA ASN A 91 12.29 -19.36 10.16
C ASN A 91 12.52 -19.21 8.64
N ASP A 92 11.45 -19.27 7.83
CA ASP A 92 11.50 -19.07 6.39
C ASP A 92 11.96 -17.66 6.00
N LEU A 93 11.49 -16.61 6.70
CA LEU A 93 11.94 -15.24 6.47
C LEU A 93 13.44 -15.05 6.81
N ILE A 94 13.92 -15.67 7.90
CA ILE A 94 15.35 -15.69 8.23
C ILE A 94 16.14 -16.39 7.13
N ASP A 95 15.67 -17.54 6.63
CA ASP A 95 16.34 -18.30 5.58
C ASP A 95 16.41 -17.54 4.26
N ARG A 96 15.32 -16.88 3.87
CA ARG A 96 15.28 -16.00 2.69
C ARG A 96 16.16 -14.76 2.86
N GLY A 97 16.21 -14.19 4.07
CA GLY A 97 17.07 -13.05 4.42
C GLY A 97 18.57 -13.38 4.41
N ARG A 98 18.95 -14.64 4.62
CA ARG A 98 20.35 -15.12 4.52
C ARG A 98 20.86 -15.27 3.08
N HIS A 99 20.02 -15.08 2.06
CA HIS A 99 20.38 -15.14 0.65
C HIS A 99 20.55 -13.76 -0.01
N VAL A 100 20.97 -12.73 0.73
CA VAL A 100 21.53 -11.52 0.10
C VAL A 100 23.06 -11.68 0.01
N GLN A 101 23.51 -12.41 -1.01
CA GLN A 101 24.91 -12.30 -1.46
C GLN A 101 25.08 -10.87 -2.00
N ILE A 102 25.65 -9.98 -1.19
CA ILE A 102 26.21 -8.73 -1.69
C ILE A 102 27.38 -9.14 -2.58
N LYS A 103 27.19 -9.13 -3.90
CA LYS A 103 28.30 -9.17 -4.83
C LYS A 103 29.12 -7.90 -4.62
N SER A 104 30.35 -8.09 -4.15
CA SER A 104 31.43 -7.10 -4.18
C SER A 104 31.71 -6.62 -5.61
#